data_AF-A0A5N6GH45-F1
#
_entry.id   AF-A0A5N6GH45-F1
#
_cell.length_a   1.000
_cell.length_b   1.000
_cell.length_c   1.000
_cell.angle_alpha   90.00
_cell.angle_beta   90.00
_cell.angle_gamma   90.00
#
_symmetry.space_group_name_H-M   'P 1'
#
loop_
_entity.id
_entity.type
_entity.pdbx_description
1 polymer ?
#
loop_
_entity_poly.entity_id
_entity_poly.type
_entity_poly.pdbx_seq_one_letter_code
_entity_poly.pdbx_strand_id
1 'polypeptide(L)'
;MRSIYSDAYLVIIAASAKKVGDGFLQTRTSHVSEANDTPLAFQLPGGRIGSLHLLTNEKFSGYYPGMEPVNTRGWCFQEHMLATRALVFASHTLQYHCRTNGVRNIGNSYNYSPDGTAGRVPGRIFSMAESMRSQGSSIQPPARTSLSAEEWKSTREAWFAALRNYTPRSVSHPADKLIAFAAIAETFHALCSETRYLAGLWEDTLLEDLLWKKPKPPLPRPEAYRAPSWSWASVDGKTTSALTTLYYSGCPA
;
A
#
# COMPACT_ATOMS: atom_id res chain seq x y z
N MET A 1 12.00 7.15 -12.52
CA MET A 1 11.88 5.83 -11.86
C MET A 1 10.55 5.15 -12.09
N ARG A 2 9.44 5.90 -12.24
CA ARG A 2 8.10 5.33 -12.46
C ARG A 2 8.06 4.20 -13.51
N SER A 3 8.53 4.49 -14.72
CA SER A 3 8.55 3.57 -15.87
C SER A 3 9.31 2.27 -15.58
N ILE A 4 10.37 2.33 -14.79
CA ILE A 4 11.18 1.15 -14.43
C ILE A 4 10.30 0.08 -13.77
N TYR A 5 9.39 0.47 -12.86
CA TYR A 5 8.54 -0.46 -12.15
C TYR A 5 7.21 -0.72 -12.85
N SER A 6 6.63 0.28 -13.51
CA SER A 6 5.36 0.10 -14.23
C SER A 6 5.52 -0.76 -15.49
N ASP A 7 6.66 -0.65 -16.16
CA ASP A 7 6.88 -1.27 -17.47
C ASP A 7 7.68 -2.58 -17.33
N ALA A 8 8.19 -2.88 -16.13
CA ALA A 8 8.76 -4.18 -15.82
C ALA A 8 7.70 -5.28 -15.98
N TYR A 9 8.09 -6.38 -16.64
CA TYR A 9 7.24 -7.56 -16.75
C TYR A 9 6.92 -8.17 -15.38
N LEU A 10 7.92 -8.19 -14.49
CA LEU A 10 7.82 -8.72 -13.13
C LEU A 10 8.82 -8.02 -12.22
N VAL A 11 8.39 -7.61 -11.03
CA VAL A 11 9.26 -7.06 -9.98
C VAL A 11 9.46 -8.10 -8.89
N ILE A 12 10.71 -8.34 -8.47
CA ILE A 12 11.03 -9.20 -7.32
C ILE A 12 11.27 -8.31 -6.11
N ILE A 13 10.49 -8.54 -5.05
CA ILE A 13 10.56 -7.76 -3.80
C ILE A 13 11.02 -8.69 -2.68
N ALA A 14 12.25 -8.48 -2.21
CA ALA A 14 12.83 -9.16 -1.05
C ALA A 14 12.25 -8.58 0.26
N ALA A 15 10.94 -8.72 0.47
CA ALA A 15 10.22 -7.99 1.51
C ALA A 15 10.76 -8.24 2.93
N SER A 16 11.16 -9.48 3.22
CA SER A 16 11.70 -9.90 4.51
C SER A 16 13.15 -9.46 4.78
N ALA A 17 13.89 -8.98 3.78
CA ALA A 17 15.29 -8.59 3.91
C ALA A 17 15.43 -7.15 4.43
N LYS A 18 16.24 -6.93 5.49
CA LYS A 18 16.45 -5.58 6.06
C LYS A 18 17.48 -4.79 5.26
N LYS A 19 18.50 -5.47 4.73
CA LYS A 19 19.55 -4.90 3.87
C LYS A 19 19.92 -5.87 2.75
N VAL A 20 20.64 -5.35 1.76
CA VAL A 20 21.05 -6.09 0.55
C VAL A 20 21.87 -7.36 0.82
N GLY A 21 22.53 -7.45 1.98
CA GLY A 21 23.34 -8.60 2.37
C GLY A 21 22.61 -9.72 3.14
N ASP A 22 21.34 -9.54 3.53
CA ASP A 22 20.65 -10.49 4.42
C ASP A 22 20.11 -11.74 3.68
N GLY A 23 19.95 -11.66 2.36
CA GLY A 23 19.23 -12.68 1.60
C GLY A 23 17.72 -12.72 1.89
N PHE A 24 16.97 -13.46 1.08
CA PHE A 24 15.50 -13.58 1.18
C PHE A 24 14.96 -14.98 0.81
N LEU A 25 15.86 -15.95 0.63
CA LEU A 25 15.57 -17.33 0.23
C LEU A 25 15.69 -18.34 1.38
N GLN A 26 15.90 -17.87 2.60
CA GLN A 26 15.95 -18.68 3.81
C GLN A 26 14.60 -19.34 4.13
N THR A 27 14.66 -20.41 4.93
CA THR A 27 13.46 -21.05 5.51
C THR A 27 12.66 -20.02 6.30
N ARG A 28 11.35 -19.97 6.06
CA ARG A 28 10.42 -19.05 6.73
C ARG A 28 9.85 -19.73 7.96
N THR A 29 9.78 -19.01 9.07
CA THR A 29 9.06 -19.43 10.27
C THR A 29 7.56 -19.21 10.06
N SER A 30 6.75 -20.20 10.45
CA SER A 30 5.30 -20.05 10.49
C SER A 30 4.93 -18.92 11.46
N HIS A 31 3.96 -18.07 11.08
CA HIS A 31 3.40 -17.05 11.99
C HIS A 31 2.39 -17.66 12.96
N VAL A 32 2.06 -18.94 12.80
CA VAL A 32 1.37 -19.70 13.83
C VAL A 32 2.39 -19.99 14.92
N SER A 33 2.21 -19.36 16.09
CA SER A 33 3.05 -19.61 17.26
C SER A 33 3.09 -21.12 17.54
N GLU A 34 4.29 -21.70 17.48
CA GLU A 34 4.55 -23.12 17.81
C GLU A 34 4.01 -23.49 19.20
N ALA A 35 3.89 -22.51 20.10
CA ALA A 35 3.45 -22.72 21.47
C ALA A 35 1.95 -23.09 21.63
N ASN A 36 1.13 -22.98 20.58
CA ASN A 36 -0.32 -23.25 20.67
C ASN A 36 -0.92 -23.93 19.43
N ASP A 37 -0.10 -24.40 18.49
CA ASP A 37 -0.58 -25.12 17.31
C ASP A 37 -0.73 -26.60 17.63
N THR A 38 -1.92 -27.02 18.07
CA THR A 38 -2.24 -28.44 18.22
C THR A 38 -2.97 -28.91 16.97
N PRO A 39 -2.26 -29.51 15.98
CA PRO A 39 -2.92 -29.99 14.77
C PRO A 39 -3.90 -31.10 15.12
N LEU A 40 -5.15 -30.94 14.71
CA LEU A 40 -6.16 -31.99 14.76
C LEU A 40 -6.00 -32.89 13.54
N ALA A 41 -6.03 -34.21 13.74
CA ALA A 41 -6.11 -35.14 12.62
C ALA A 41 -7.43 -34.94 11.88
N PHE A 42 -7.37 -34.77 10.56
CA PHE A 42 -8.56 -34.57 9.73
C PHE A 42 -8.50 -35.49 8.50
N GLN A 43 -9.56 -36.26 8.28
CA GLN A 43 -9.61 -37.18 7.15
C GLN A 43 -9.99 -36.43 5.87
N LEU A 44 -9.06 -36.38 4.92
CA LEU A 44 -9.25 -35.82 3.59
C LEU A 44 -10.01 -36.81 2.69
N PRO A 45 -10.66 -36.33 1.61
CA PRO A 45 -11.23 -37.19 0.59
C PRO A 45 -10.21 -38.23 0.09
N GLY A 46 -10.62 -39.50 0.01
CA GLY A 46 -9.73 -40.61 -0.34
C GLY A 46 -9.02 -41.27 0.85
N GLY A 47 -9.42 -40.97 2.09
CA GLY A 47 -8.99 -41.71 3.29
C GLY A 47 -7.64 -41.29 3.87
N ARG A 48 -6.97 -40.30 3.27
CA ARG A 48 -5.71 -39.74 3.78
C ARG A 48 -5.97 -38.92 5.05
N ILE A 49 -5.11 -39.06 6.06
CA ILE A 49 -5.14 -38.20 7.25
C ILE A 49 -4.25 -36.98 6.97
N GLY A 50 -4.83 -35.78 7.05
CA GLY A 50 -4.14 -34.50 7.07
C GLY A 50 -4.21 -33.83 8.45
N SER A 51 -3.66 -32.63 8.53
CA SER A 51 -3.67 -31.80 9.75
C SER A 51 -4.60 -30.60 9.58
N LEU A 52 -5.53 -30.43 10.51
CA LEU A 52 -6.38 -29.25 10.65
C LEU A 52 -5.84 -28.38 11.77
N HIS A 53 -5.56 -27.12 11.45
CA HIS A 53 -5.09 -26.13 12.41
C HIS A 53 -6.24 -25.18 12.75
N LEU A 54 -6.65 -25.15 14.02
CA LEU A 54 -7.70 -24.24 14.50
C LEU A 54 -7.06 -22.97 15.06
N LEU A 55 -7.32 -21.85 14.39
CA LEU A 55 -6.83 -20.54 14.79
C LEU A 55 -8.00 -19.75 15.37
N THR A 56 -7.94 -19.37 16.64
CA THR A 56 -8.91 -18.45 17.25
C THR A 56 -8.49 -17.00 16.99
N ASN A 57 -9.46 -16.09 16.77
CA ASN A 57 -9.19 -14.68 16.47
C ASN A 57 -8.32 -13.98 17.52
N GLU A 58 -8.40 -14.38 18.79
CA GLU A 58 -7.59 -13.80 19.88
C GLU A 58 -6.10 -14.16 19.82
N LYS A 59 -5.76 -15.27 19.16
CA LYS A 59 -4.39 -15.80 19.09
C LYS A 59 -3.74 -15.62 17.71
N PHE A 60 -4.50 -15.14 16.73
CA PHE A 60 -4.01 -14.95 15.37
C PHE A 60 -3.45 -13.54 15.19
N SER A 61 -2.12 -13.40 15.19
CA SER A 61 -1.50 -12.21 14.63
C SER A 61 -1.56 -12.31 13.10
N GLY A 62 -2.51 -11.61 12.50
CA GLY A 62 -2.59 -11.53 11.04
C GLY A 62 -1.28 -11.07 10.41
N TYR A 63 -1.10 -11.40 9.13
CA TYR A 63 0.01 -10.84 8.40
C TYR A 63 -0.21 -9.33 8.22
N TYR A 64 0.75 -8.53 8.69
CA TYR A 64 0.75 -7.08 8.53
C TYR A 64 1.86 -6.68 7.57
N PRO A 65 1.56 -6.35 6.30
CA PRO A 65 2.57 -5.96 5.32
C PRO A 65 3.48 -4.82 5.79
N GLY A 66 2.96 -3.90 6.61
CA GLY A 66 3.73 -2.78 7.16
C GLY A 66 4.88 -3.18 8.10
N MET A 67 4.91 -4.44 8.57
CA MET A 67 6.00 -4.98 9.39
C MET A 67 7.16 -5.53 8.56
N GLU A 68 6.96 -5.73 7.25
CA GLU A 68 8.05 -6.15 6.37
C GLU A 68 9.11 -5.04 6.28
N PRO A 69 10.41 -5.35 6.45
CA PRO A 69 11.47 -4.35 6.39
C PRO A 69 11.47 -3.47 5.14
N VAL A 70 11.11 -4.02 3.98
CA VAL A 70 11.00 -3.21 2.75
C VAL A 70 9.88 -2.17 2.85
N ASN A 71 8.78 -2.50 3.53
CA ASN A 71 7.64 -1.60 3.68
C ASN A 71 7.85 -0.50 4.72
N THR A 72 8.95 -0.52 5.48
CA THR A 72 9.35 0.63 6.31
C THR A 72 10.12 1.69 5.52
N ARG A 73 10.54 1.38 4.28
CA ARG A 73 11.38 2.26 3.44
C ARG A 73 10.53 3.04 2.44
N GLY A 74 10.70 4.37 2.44
CA GLY A 74 9.91 5.30 1.63
C GLY A 74 10.07 5.07 0.14
N TRP A 75 11.32 4.96 -0.34
CA TRP A 75 11.61 4.70 -1.76
C TRP A 75 11.03 3.38 -2.28
N CYS A 76 10.99 2.34 -1.42
CA CYS A 76 10.40 1.06 -1.77
C CYS A 76 8.87 1.09 -1.93
N PHE A 77 8.22 2.20 -1.58
CA PHE A 77 6.79 2.38 -1.83
C PHE A 77 6.49 2.43 -3.33
N GLN A 78 7.33 3.11 -4.12
CA GLN A 78 7.18 3.15 -5.58
C GLN A 78 7.35 1.78 -6.21
N GLU A 79 8.37 1.03 -5.75
CA GLU A 79 8.67 -0.34 -6.21
C GLU A 79 7.45 -1.23 -6.11
N HIS A 80 6.81 -1.23 -4.93
CA HIS A 80 5.65 -2.05 -4.67
C HIS A 80 4.41 -1.59 -5.41
N MET A 81 4.18 -0.26 -5.44
CA MET A 81 2.90 0.28 -5.90
C MET A 81 2.76 0.39 -7.41
N LEU A 82 3.87 0.63 -8.11
CA LEU A 82 3.83 0.82 -9.55
C LEU A 82 3.91 -0.51 -10.30
N ALA A 83 4.47 -1.55 -9.68
CA ALA A 83 4.60 -2.88 -10.26
C ALA A 83 3.24 -3.45 -10.69
N THR A 84 3.09 -3.72 -11.99
CA THR A 84 1.92 -4.43 -12.56
C THR A 84 1.82 -5.86 -12.00
N ARG A 85 2.99 -6.50 -11.85
CA ARG A 85 3.17 -7.85 -11.31
C ARG A 85 4.38 -7.85 -10.37
N ALA A 86 4.25 -8.49 -9.21
CA ALA A 86 5.37 -8.65 -8.30
C ALA A 86 5.39 -10.02 -7.62
N LEU A 87 6.58 -10.58 -7.45
CA LEU A 87 6.84 -11.67 -6.52
C LEU A 87 7.40 -11.09 -5.22
N VAL A 88 6.62 -11.20 -4.15
CA VAL A 88 6.94 -10.66 -2.84
C VAL A 88 7.37 -11.80 -1.94
N PHE A 89 8.66 -11.84 -1.63
CA PHE A 89 9.25 -12.76 -0.66
C PHE A 89 9.01 -12.21 0.74
N ALA A 90 7.77 -12.34 1.21
CA ALA A 90 7.36 -11.92 2.55
C ALA A 90 7.94 -12.87 3.62
N SER A 91 7.96 -12.38 4.86
CA SER A 91 8.40 -13.12 6.03
C SER A 91 7.59 -14.40 6.26
N HIS A 92 6.29 -14.38 5.95
CA HIS A 92 5.39 -15.52 6.16
C HIS A 92 5.28 -16.46 4.96
N THR A 93 5.41 -15.95 3.73
CA THR A 93 5.19 -16.75 2.51
C THR A 93 5.72 -16.05 1.25
N LEU A 94 5.63 -16.73 0.11
CA LEU A 94 5.82 -16.12 -1.20
C LEU A 94 4.47 -15.67 -1.76
N GLN A 95 4.35 -14.39 -2.11
CA GLN A 95 3.13 -13.83 -2.66
C GLN A 95 3.32 -13.43 -4.13
N TYR A 96 2.38 -13.79 -4.98
CA TYR A 96 2.22 -13.22 -6.30
C TYR A 96 1.19 -12.09 -6.24
N HIS A 97 1.65 -10.88 -6.55
CA HIS A 97 0.82 -9.69 -6.62
C HIS A 97 0.56 -9.38 -8.10
N CYS A 98 -0.70 -9.22 -8.45
CA CYS A 98 -1.12 -8.84 -9.79
C CYS A 98 -2.13 -7.69 -9.71
N ARG A 99 -2.01 -6.71 -10.61
CA ARG A 99 -2.93 -5.57 -10.65
C ARG A 99 -4.38 -6.00 -10.93
N THR A 100 -4.60 -7.01 -11.76
CA THR A 100 -5.95 -7.47 -12.15
C THR A 100 -6.47 -8.60 -11.25
N ASN A 101 -5.58 -9.46 -10.75
CA ASN A 101 -5.96 -10.70 -10.07
C ASN A 101 -5.70 -10.65 -8.55
N GLY A 102 -5.36 -9.47 -8.03
CA GLY A 102 -5.11 -9.24 -6.61
C GLY A 102 -3.83 -9.91 -6.10
N VAL A 103 -3.82 -10.25 -4.82
CA VAL A 103 -2.69 -10.90 -4.14
C VAL A 103 -3.02 -12.36 -3.89
N ARG A 104 -2.11 -13.25 -4.27
CA ARG A 104 -2.22 -14.69 -4.05
C ARG A 104 -0.95 -15.21 -3.40
N ASN A 105 -1.11 -16.03 -2.37
CA ASN A 105 0.03 -16.76 -1.82
C ASN A 105 0.31 -17.99 -2.69
N ILE A 106 1.59 -18.29 -2.90
CA ILE A 106 2.04 -19.43 -3.69
C ILE A 106 2.01 -20.70 -2.82
N GLY A 107 1.67 -21.84 -3.44
CA GLY A 107 1.66 -23.14 -2.75
C GLY A 107 0.50 -23.33 -1.78
N ASN A 108 -0.65 -22.66 -1.99
CA ASN A 108 -1.82 -22.70 -1.11
C ASN A 108 -1.54 -22.25 0.33
N SER A 109 -0.48 -21.47 0.54
CA SER A 109 -0.16 -20.89 1.84
C SER A 109 -1.26 -19.90 2.27
N TYR A 110 -1.64 -19.94 3.54
CA TYR A 110 -2.73 -19.12 4.07
C TYR A 110 -2.42 -17.62 3.97
N ASN A 111 -3.36 -16.83 3.44
CA ASN A 111 -3.28 -15.37 3.41
C ASN A 111 -4.38 -14.79 4.29
N TYR A 112 -4.01 -14.25 5.45
CA TYR A 112 -4.90 -13.38 6.21
C TYR A 112 -4.24 -12.05 6.42
N SER A 113 -4.67 -11.09 5.62
CA SER A 113 -4.39 -9.67 5.79
C SER A 113 -5.67 -9.05 6.35
N PRO A 114 -5.67 -8.51 7.58
CA PRO A 114 -6.86 -7.91 8.19
C PRO A 114 -7.45 -6.76 7.36
N ASP A 115 -6.63 -6.12 6.52
CA ASP A 115 -6.99 -5.01 5.65
C ASP A 115 -7.42 -5.42 4.23
N GLY A 116 -7.45 -6.73 3.93
CA GLY A 116 -7.89 -7.32 2.66
C GLY A 116 -7.10 -6.91 1.40
N THR A 117 -6.14 -5.98 1.51
CA THR A 117 -5.53 -5.30 0.36
C THR A 117 -4.03 -5.52 0.26
N ALA A 118 -3.41 -6.19 1.25
CA ALA A 118 -1.95 -6.36 1.36
C ALA A 118 -1.19 -5.03 1.15
N GLY A 119 -1.82 -3.91 1.49
CA GLY A 119 -1.29 -2.56 1.28
C GLY A 119 -1.33 -2.01 -0.15
N ARG A 120 -1.93 -2.71 -1.13
CA ARG A 120 -2.08 -2.20 -2.51
C ARG A 120 -3.29 -1.27 -2.66
N VAL A 121 -3.04 -0.14 -3.31
CA VAL A 121 -4.05 0.74 -3.89
C VAL A 121 -4.81 -0.01 -5.02
N PRO A 122 -6.13 0.19 -5.19
CA PRO A 122 -6.93 -0.49 -6.21
C PRO A 122 -6.33 -0.39 -7.62
N GLY A 123 -6.16 -1.54 -8.29
CA GLY A 123 -5.52 -1.63 -9.60
C GLY A 123 -6.21 -0.82 -10.71
N ARG A 124 -7.51 -0.53 -10.56
CA ARG A 124 -8.29 0.31 -11.47
C ARG A 124 -7.68 1.70 -11.69
N ILE A 125 -7.10 2.31 -10.65
CA ILE A 125 -6.50 3.66 -10.71
C ILE A 125 -5.31 3.67 -11.66
N PHE A 126 -4.46 2.65 -11.57
CA PHE A 126 -3.32 2.52 -12.46
C PHE A 126 -3.75 2.11 -13.88
N SER A 127 -4.76 1.25 -14.01
CA SER A 127 -5.29 0.83 -15.31
C SER A 127 -5.94 1.96 -16.09
N MET A 128 -6.73 2.83 -15.42
CA MET A 128 -7.35 4.00 -16.03
C MET A 128 -6.30 5.00 -16.50
N ALA A 129 -5.32 5.30 -15.63
CA ALA A 129 -4.25 6.24 -15.95
C ALA A 129 -3.33 5.74 -17.09
N GLU A 130 -3.29 4.44 -17.36
CA GLU A 130 -2.53 3.82 -18.44
C GLU A 130 -3.33 3.77 -19.75
N SER A 131 -4.63 3.41 -19.67
CA SER A 131 -5.57 3.46 -20.81
C SER A 131 -5.66 4.88 -21.41
N MET A 132 -5.68 5.91 -20.56
CA MET A 132 -5.69 7.30 -21.01
C MET A 132 -4.39 7.70 -21.73
N ARG A 133 -3.26 7.06 -21.43
CA ARG A 133 -1.96 7.32 -22.09
C ARG A 133 -1.81 6.58 -23.41
N SER A 134 -2.28 5.34 -23.50
CA SER A 134 -2.12 4.50 -24.69
C SER A 134 -3.00 4.94 -25.86
N GLN A 135 -4.03 5.74 -25.63
CA GLN A 135 -4.85 6.34 -26.69
C GLN A 135 -4.17 7.45 -27.50
N GLY A 136 -2.87 7.72 -27.27
CA GLY A 136 -1.99 8.39 -28.22
C GLY A 136 -2.37 9.81 -28.64
N SER A 137 -3.33 10.42 -27.95
CA SER A 137 -3.86 11.71 -28.37
C SER A 137 -3.18 12.84 -27.62
N SER A 138 -3.07 13.98 -28.29
CA SER A 138 -2.80 15.30 -27.71
C SER A 138 -3.95 15.76 -26.78
N ILE A 139 -4.45 14.86 -25.93
CA ILE A 139 -5.62 15.02 -25.09
C ILE A 139 -5.16 15.41 -23.70
N GLN A 140 -5.53 16.62 -23.31
CA GLN A 140 -5.57 17.06 -21.92
C GLN A 140 -6.16 15.92 -21.08
N PRO A 141 -5.54 15.54 -19.95
CA PRO A 141 -6.07 14.45 -19.17
C PRO A 141 -7.51 14.79 -18.75
N PRO A 142 -8.39 13.79 -18.58
CA PRO A 142 -9.82 14.05 -18.42
C PRO A 142 -10.07 14.99 -17.25
N ALA A 143 -10.91 16.00 -17.48
CA ALA A 143 -11.40 16.88 -16.44
C ALA A 143 -12.07 16.06 -15.34
N ARG A 144 -12.05 16.56 -14.10
CA ARG A 144 -12.75 15.93 -12.95
C ARG A 144 -14.21 15.58 -13.26
N THR A 145 -14.82 16.30 -14.20
CA THR A 145 -16.19 16.13 -14.71
C THR A 145 -16.44 14.83 -15.47
N SER A 146 -15.41 14.04 -15.82
CA SER A 146 -15.61 12.76 -16.52
C SER A 146 -15.78 11.55 -15.61
N LEU A 147 -15.50 11.67 -14.30
CA LEU A 147 -15.64 10.60 -13.33
C LEU A 147 -17.03 10.63 -12.69
N SER A 148 -17.65 9.47 -12.49
CA SER A 148 -18.85 9.38 -11.66
C SER A 148 -18.53 9.72 -10.20
N ALA A 149 -19.58 10.02 -9.41
CA ALA A 149 -19.43 10.28 -7.98
C ALA A 149 -18.78 9.09 -7.24
N GLU A 150 -19.13 7.86 -7.62
CA GLU A 150 -18.60 6.62 -7.07
C GLU A 150 -17.13 6.43 -7.47
N GLU A 151 -16.78 6.70 -8.72
CA GLU A 151 -15.40 6.60 -9.21
C GLU A 151 -14.49 7.61 -8.50
N TRP A 152 -14.97 8.84 -8.34
CA TRP A 152 -14.29 9.89 -7.59
C TRP A 152 -14.09 9.48 -6.13
N LYS A 153 -15.15 9.04 -5.44
CA LYS A 153 -15.07 8.56 -4.06
C LYS A 153 -14.03 7.46 -3.91
N SER A 154 -14.07 6.47 -4.79
CA SER A 154 -13.14 5.34 -4.72
C SER A 154 -11.69 5.75 -5.02
N THR A 155 -11.49 6.78 -5.85
CA THR A 155 -10.17 7.37 -6.14
C THR A 155 -9.64 8.12 -4.92
N ARG A 156 -10.50 8.87 -4.23
CA ARG A 156 -10.15 9.57 -2.98
C ARG A 156 -9.80 8.62 -1.84
N GLU A 157 -10.58 7.55 -1.65
CA GLU A 157 -10.28 6.50 -0.66
C GLU A 157 -8.91 5.85 -0.91
N ALA A 158 -8.63 5.58 -2.17
CA ALA A 158 -7.37 5.01 -2.61
C ALA A 158 -6.17 5.95 -2.43
N TRP A 159 -6.34 7.25 -2.68
CA TRP A 159 -5.34 8.28 -2.39
C TRP A 159 -4.97 8.29 -0.90
N PHE A 160 -5.97 8.30 -0.03
CA PHE A 160 -5.74 8.27 1.42
C PHE A 160 -5.17 6.95 1.90
N ALA A 161 -5.54 5.83 1.30
CA ALA A 161 -4.92 4.53 1.58
C ALA A 161 -3.42 4.55 1.22
N ALA A 162 -3.06 5.16 0.07
CA ALA A 162 -1.67 5.34 -0.33
C ALA A 162 -0.89 6.19 0.69
N LEU A 163 -1.45 7.34 1.10
CA LEU A 163 -0.83 8.20 2.12
C LEU A 163 -0.68 7.50 3.48
N ARG A 164 -1.70 6.76 3.91
CA ARG A 164 -1.67 6.00 5.18
C ARG A 164 -0.59 4.92 5.17
N ASN A 165 -0.32 4.32 4.02
CA ASN A 165 0.74 3.33 3.84
C ASN A 165 2.13 4.01 3.74
N TYR A 166 2.20 5.17 3.09
CA TYR A 166 3.46 5.86 2.83
C TYR A 166 3.99 6.69 4.01
N THR A 167 3.15 7.49 4.66
CA THR A 167 3.55 8.43 5.72
C THR A 167 4.33 7.82 6.90
N PRO A 168 4.07 6.58 7.38
CA PRO A 168 4.89 5.97 8.43
C PRO A 168 6.28 5.51 7.97
N ARG A 169 6.56 5.50 6.66
CA ARG A 169 7.84 5.02 6.12
C ARG A 169 8.95 6.04 6.33
N SER A 170 10.18 5.54 6.52
CA SER A 170 11.38 6.37 6.64
C SER A 170 12.03 6.62 5.28
N VAL A 171 12.59 7.82 5.12
CA VAL A 171 13.46 8.18 3.98
C VAL A 171 14.85 8.49 4.51
N SER A 172 15.89 8.07 3.78
CA SER A 172 17.28 8.29 4.19
C SER A 172 17.62 9.78 4.23
N HIS A 173 17.19 10.53 3.21
CA HIS A 173 17.27 11.99 3.19
C HIS A 173 15.88 12.56 3.44
N PRO A 174 15.68 13.42 4.46
CA PRO A 174 14.38 14.00 4.75
C PRO A 174 13.72 14.65 3.54
N ALA A 175 14.50 15.38 2.72
CA ALA A 175 14.02 16.06 1.51
C ALA A 175 13.35 15.13 0.49
N ASP A 176 13.69 13.84 0.49
CA ASP A 176 13.15 12.86 -0.45
C ASP A 176 11.69 12.51 -0.19
N LYS A 177 11.08 12.96 0.91
CA LYS A 177 9.74 12.50 1.31
C LYS A 177 8.67 12.75 0.25
N LEU A 178 8.68 13.88 -0.44
CA LEU A 178 7.73 14.12 -1.53
C LEU A 178 8.19 13.44 -2.83
N ILE A 179 9.50 13.40 -3.09
CA ILE A 179 10.11 12.81 -4.29
C ILE A 179 9.84 11.30 -4.35
N ALA A 180 10.03 10.59 -3.24
CA ALA A 180 9.74 9.18 -3.09
C ALA A 180 8.23 8.86 -3.18
N PHE A 181 7.34 9.86 -3.17
CA PHE A 181 5.91 9.69 -3.43
C PHE A 181 5.47 10.21 -4.81
N ALA A 182 6.32 10.98 -5.51
CA ALA A 182 5.94 11.75 -6.70
C ALA A 182 5.31 10.90 -7.82
N ALA A 183 5.85 9.71 -8.09
CA ALA A 183 5.30 8.83 -9.13
C ALA A 183 3.88 8.34 -8.83
N ILE A 184 3.53 8.20 -7.55
CA ILE A 184 2.15 7.89 -7.13
C ILE A 184 1.29 9.15 -7.35
N ALA A 185 1.73 10.32 -6.89
CA ALA A 185 1.02 11.59 -7.12
C ALA A 185 0.74 11.84 -8.61
N GLU A 186 1.72 11.64 -9.49
CA GLU A 186 1.55 11.74 -10.95
C GLU A 186 0.51 10.76 -11.50
N THR A 187 0.37 9.57 -10.89
CA THR A 187 -0.68 8.61 -11.30
C THR A 187 -2.06 9.15 -10.99
N PHE A 188 -2.24 9.72 -9.80
CA PHE A 188 -3.51 10.32 -9.40
C PHE A 188 -3.81 11.60 -10.18
N HIS A 189 -2.79 12.42 -10.46
CA HIS A 189 -2.93 13.62 -11.27
C HIS A 189 -3.39 13.31 -12.70
N ALA A 190 -2.90 12.21 -13.30
CA ALA A 190 -3.36 11.78 -14.62
C ALA A 190 -4.87 11.44 -14.68
N LEU A 191 -5.51 11.17 -13.53
CA LEU A 191 -6.95 10.95 -13.41
C LEU A 191 -7.73 12.24 -13.08
N CYS A 192 -7.05 13.28 -12.62
CA CYS A 192 -7.61 14.50 -12.03
C CYS A 192 -6.81 15.71 -12.56
N SER A 193 -6.91 15.96 -13.86
CA SER A 193 -5.96 16.78 -14.64
C SER A 193 -5.96 18.27 -14.35
N GLU A 194 -7.05 18.81 -13.81
CA GLU A 194 -7.29 20.26 -13.76
C GLU A 194 -6.81 20.91 -12.46
N THR A 195 -6.32 20.13 -11.50
CA THR A 195 -5.95 20.64 -10.18
C THR A 195 -4.45 20.68 -9.97
N ARG A 196 -3.96 21.74 -9.33
CA ARG A 196 -2.56 21.88 -8.96
C ARG A 196 -2.25 20.98 -7.77
N TYR A 197 -1.10 20.28 -7.85
CA TYR A 197 -0.55 19.54 -6.71
C TYR A 197 0.29 20.48 -5.84
N LEU A 198 -0.16 20.72 -4.61
CA LEU A 198 0.41 21.67 -3.67
C LEU A 198 1.06 20.93 -2.50
N ALA A 199 2.38 20.69 -2.62
CA ALA A 199 3.23 20.13 -1.56
C ALA A 199 2.62 18.91 -0.84
N GLY A 200 1.98 17.99 -1.56
CA GLY A 200 1.34 16.82 -0.95
C GLY A 200 -0.18 16.79 -1.05
N LEU A 201 -0.83 17.91 -1.37
CA LEU A 201 -2.30 18.09 -1.37
C LEU A 201 -2.81 18.52 -2.76
N TRP A 202 -4.11 18.44 -2.99
CA TRP A 202 -4.74 18.91 -4.23
C TRP A 202 -5.46 20.23 -4.02
N GLU A 203 -5.33 21.18 -4.95
CA GLU A 203 -5.91 22.53 -4.84
C GLU A 203 -7.45 22.51 -4.82
N ASP A 204 -8.08 21.60 -5.56
CA ASP A 204 -9.54 21.51 -5.69
C ASP A 204 -10.23 20.84 -4.48
N THR A 205 -9.47 20.05 -3.72
CA THR A 205 -9.91 19.46 -2.44
C THR A 205 -9.13 20.00 -1.26
N LEU A 206 -8.48 21.17 -1.40
CA LEU A 206 -7.51 21.65 -0.42
C LEU A 206 -8.09 21.75 0.99
N LEU A 207 -9.33 22.23 1.12
CA LEU A 207 -10.01 22.36 2.40
C LEU A 207 -10.17 21.01 3.11
N GLU A 208 -10.53 19.95 2.38
CA GLU A 208 -10.64 18.59 2.93
C GLU A 208 -9.27 18.00 3.23
N ASP A 209 -8.33 18.20 2.31
CA ASP A 209 -6.97 17.66 2.38
C ASP A 209 -6.17 18.26 3.55
N LEU A 210 -6.47 19.50 3.95
CA LEU A 210 -5.93 20.17 5.14
C LEU A 210 -6.43 19.56 6.46
N LEU A 211 -7.49 18.75 6.45
CA LEU A 211 -8.04 18.10 7.65
C LEU A 211 -7.27 16.83 8.05
N TRP A 212 -6.06 16.62 7.52
CA TRP A 212 -5.21 15.54 7.99
C TRP A 212 -4.84 15.72 9.46
N LYS A 213 -4.66 14.61 10.16
CA LYS A 213 -4.40 14.53 11.59
C LYS A 213 -3.14 13.73 11.85
N LYS A 214 -2.52 14.01 12.99
CA LYS A 214 -1.40 13.26 13.54
C LYS A 214 -1.78 12.67 14.90
N PRO A 215 -1.26 11.49 15.27
CA PRO A 215 -1.48 10.93 16.60
C PRO A 215 -0.86 11.82 17.68
N LYS A 216 -1.22 11.55 18.94
CA LYS A 216 -0.49 12.04 20.12
C LYS A 216 0.49 10.93 20.56
N PRO A 217 1.73 11.25 20.96
CA PRO A 217 2.37 12.58 21.03
C PRO A 217 2.71 13.17 19.64
N PRO A 218 3.05 14.47 19.56
CA PRO A 218 3.35 15.14 18.30
C PRO A 218 4.46 14.43 17.50
N LEU A 219 4.24 14.30 16.19
CA LEU A 219 5.24 13.78 15.27
C LEU A 219 6.42 14.75 15.11
N PRO A 220 7.67 14.24 15.02
CA PRO A 220 8.86 15.06 14.78
C PRO A 220 8.78 15.78 13.43
N ARG A 221 9.45 16.94 13.34
CA ARG A 221 9.63 17.73 12.13
C ARG A 221 11.12 17.71 11.76
N PRO A 222 11.47 17.58 10.47
CA PRO A 222 12.87 17.70 10.04
C PRO A 222 13.44 19.09 10.38
N GLU A 223 14.73 19.14 10.72
CA GLU A 223 15.43 20.40 11.00
C GLU A 223 15.49 21.30 9.76
N ALA A 224 15.81 20.72 8.60
CA ALA A 224 15.82 21.42 7.32
C ALA A 224 14.40 21.56 6.75
N TYR A 225 14.14 22.68 6.08
CA TYR A 225 12.89 22.90 5.38
C TYR A 225 12.68 21.82 4.31
N ARG A 226 11.51 21.19 4.36
CA ARG A 226 11.09 20.14 3.42
C ARG A 226 9.77 20.45 2.73
N ALA A 227 8.79 20.91 3.51
CA ALA A 227 7.45 21.23 3.03
C ALA A 227 6.81 22.30 3.94
N PRO A 228 5.82 23.05 3.44
CA PRO A 228 5.04 23.99 4.25
C PRO A 228 4.38 23.32 5.46
N SER A 229 4.18 24.08 6.55
CA SER A 229 3.65 23.56 7.81
C SER A 229 2.25 22.92 7.73
N TRP A 230 1.46 23.30 6.72
CA TRP A 230 0.13 22.77 6.45
C TRP A 230 0.14 21.44 5.67
N SER A 231 1.29 21.02 5.14
CA SER A 231 1.43 19.74 4.43
C SER A 231 1.65 18.58 5.41
N TRP A 232 1.08 17.42 5.10
CA TRP A 232 1.39 16.16 5.79
C TRP A 232 2.87 15.79 5.71
N ALA A 233 3.58 16.26 4.68
CA ALA A 233 5.00 16.03 4.51
C ALA A 233 5.85 16.90 5.45
N SER A 234 5.28 17.81 6.23
CA SER A 234 6.02 18.62 7.20
C SER A 234 6.44 17.87 8.48
N VAL A 235 6.01 16.61 8.64
CA VAL A 235 6.30 15.79 9.83
C VAL A 235 6.69 14.36 9.45
N ASP A 236 7.31 13.62 10.37
CA ASP A 236 7.69 12.23 10.19
C ASP A 236 6.87 11.27 11.06
N GLY A 237 6.22 10.30 10.41
CA GLY A 237 5.33 9.33 11.05
C GLY A 237 3.95 9.27 10.40
N LYS A 238 3.15 8.33 10.90
CA LYS A 238 1.82 8.01 10.37
C LYS A 238 0.87 9.21 10.50
N THR A 239 0.33 9.66 9.38
CA THR A 239 -0.78 10.62 9.36
C THR A 239 -2.06 9.95 8.89
N THR A 240 -3.20 10.54 9.23
CA THR A 240 -4.53 10.08 8.79
C THR A 240 -5.33 11.23 8.21
N SER A 241 -6.23 10.96 7.28
CA SER A 241 -7.19 11.96 6.80
C SER A 241 -8.46 11.93 7.66
N ALA A 242 -9.08 13.09 7.90
CA ALA A 242 -10.37 13.16 8.58
C ALA A 242 -11.47 12.36 7.86
N LEU A 243 -11.41 12.26 6.53
CA LEU A 243 -12.35 11.47 5.74
C LEU A 243 -12.26 9.98 6.09
N THR A 244 -11.06 9.45 6.34
CA THR A 244 -10.90 8.05 6.76
C THR A 244 -11.62 7.78 8.09
N THR A 245 -11.61 8.71 9.05
CA THR A 245 -12.27 8.52 10.35
C THR A 245 -13.79 8.47 10.23
N LEU A 246 -14.40 9.28 9.36
CA LEU A 246 -15.85 9.33 9.19
C LEU A 246 -16.43 8.04 8.58
N TYR A 247 -15.68 7.35 7.73
CA TYR A 247 -16.13 6.08 7.14
C TYR A 247 -16.08 4.89 8.11
N TYR A 248 -15.15 4.88 9.08
CA TYR A 248 -15.10 3.81 10.09
C TYR A 248 -16.18 3.94 11.18
N SER A 249 -16.74 5.12 11.38
CA SER A 249 -17.89 5.34 12.29
C SER A 249 -19.25 4.95 11.70
N GLY A 250 -19.31 4.51 10.44
CA GLY A 250 -20.55 4.18 9.73
C GLY A 250 -20.93 2.70 9.69
N CYS A 251 -20.19 1.82 10.38
CA CYS A 251 -20.54 0.40 10.48
C CYS A 251 -21.03 0.11 11.92
N PRO A 252 -22.35 0.03 12.16
CA PRO A 252 -22.84 -0.63 13.36
C PRO A 252 -22.42 -2.11 13.30
N ALA A 253 -22.13 -2.67 14.47
CA ALA A 253 -21.90 -4.10 14.67
C ALA A 253 -23.13 -4.94 14.29
#